data_AF-A0A4Q3SFG2-F1
#
_entry.id   AF-A0A4Q3SFG2-F1
#
_cell.length_a   1.000
_cell.length_b   1.000
_cell.length_c   1.000
_cell.angle_alpha   90.00
_cell.angle_beta   90.00
_cell.angle_gamma   90.00
#
_symmetry.space_group_name_H-M   'P 1'
#
loop_
_entity.id
_entity.type
_entity.pdbx_description
1 polymer ?
#
loop_
_entity_poly.entity_id
_entity_poly.type
_entity_poly.pdbx_seq_one_letter_code
_entity_poly.pdbx_strand_id
1 'polypeptide(L)'
;MDPFNIIIKPAGRQVDLNIHPQEAGTYKIIYHGALLGEILMGSDGEIWEAITADELEPGGFPIYAYDETSGHQDLLLDQNVVDQIGKEITRTQN
;
A
#
# COMPACT_ATOMS: atom_id res chain seq x y z
N MET A 1 9.80 9.42 -8.81
CA MET A 1 10.17 9.78 -7.42
C MET A 1 10.86 8.58 -6.80
N ASP A 2 11.78 8.80 -5.87
CA ASP A 2 12.47 7.71 -5.18
C ASP A 2 11.51 7.00 -4.20
N PRO A 3 11.70 5.70 -3.92
CA PRO A 3 10.96 5.00 -2.88
C PRO A 3 11.17 5.61 -1.50
N PHE A 4 10.14 5.57 -0.65
CA PHE A 4 10.16 6.14 0.70
C PHE A 4 9.37 5.28 1.69
N ASN A 5 9.62 5.47 2.99
CA ASN A 5 8.88 4.75 4.03
C ASN A 5 7.78 5.63 4.63
N ILE A 6 6.65 5.01 4.95
CA ILE A 6 5.59 5.62 5.75
C ILE A 6 5.22 4.71 6.92
N ILE A 7 4.54 5.28 7.91
CA ILE A 7 4.02 4.55 9.06
C ILE A 7 2.52 4.80 9.14
N ILE A 8 1.72 3.74 9.08
CA ILE A 8 0.27 3.80 9.32
C ILE A 8 -0.07 3.11 10.65
N LYS A 9 -1.28 3.38 11.17
CA LYS A 9 -1.74 2.79 12.44
C LYS A 9 -3.13 2.16 12.36
N PRO A 10 -3.37 1.20 11.44
CA PRO A 10 -4.65 0.50 11.35
C PRO A 10 -4.96 -0.22 12.67
N ALA A 11 -6.18 -0.05 13.18
CA ALA A 11 -6.63 -0.61 14.46
C ALA A 11 -5.68 -0.34 15.65
N GLY A 12 -4.92 0.76 15.62
CA GLY A 12 -3.95 1.12 16.67
C GLY A 12 -2.61 0.38 16.61
N ARG A 13 -2.40 -0.50 15.63
CA ARG A 13 -1.15 -1.22 15.41
C ARG A 13 -0.26 -0.44 14.46
N GLN A 14 1.00 -0.21 14.85
CA GLN A 14 1.98 0.41 13.96
C GLN A 14 2.41 -0.55 12.85
N VAL A 15 2.34 -0.08 11.61
CA VAL A 15 2.75 -0.81 10.40
C VAL A 15 3.68 0.08 9.58
N ASP A 16 4.88 -0.42 9.31
CA ASP A 16 5.87 0.22 8.45
C ASP A 16 5.70 -0.28 7.02
N LEU A 17 5.54 0.66 6.07
CA LEU A 17 5.35 0.37 4.65
C LEU A 17 6.43 1.07 3.84
N ASN A 18 6.92 0.39 2.79
CA ASN A 18 7.76 1.01 1.79
C ASN A 18 6.93 1.30 0.54
N ILE A 19 6.93 2.56 0.13
CA ILE A 19 6.12 3.09 -0.96
C ILE A 19 7.04 3.26 -2.16
N HIS A 20 6.66 2.64 -3.27
CA HIS A 20 7.36 2.73 -4.55
C HIS A 20 6.49 3.49 -5.54
N PRO A 21 6.74 4.81 -5.75
CA PRO A 21 6.05 5.58 -6.77
C PRO A 21 6.28 4.98 -8.15
N GLN A 22 5.20 4.85 -8.92
CA GLN A 22 5.22 4.38 -10.31
C GLN A 22 4.87 5.54 -11.26
N GLU A 23 4.76 5.24 -12.55
CA GLU A 23 4.27 6.20 -13.53
C GLU A 23 2.78 6.52 -13.31
N ALA A 24 2.33 7.68 -13.83
CA ALA A 24 0.95 8.15 -13.76
C ALA A 24 0.37 8.33 -12.33
N GLY A 25 1.21 8.47 -11.29
CA GLY A 25 0.74 8.78 -9.93
C GLY A 25 0.18 7.59 -9.16
N THR A 26 0.52 6.38 -9.59
CA THR A 26 0.22 5.13 -8.86
C THR A 26 1.38 4.79 -7.91
N TYR A 27 1.10 4.02 -6.85
CA TYR A 27 2.07 3.69 -5.81
C TYR A 27 1.99 2.21 -5.45
N LYS A 28 3.10 1.48 -5.64
CA LYS A 28 3.25 0.11 -5.12
C LYS A 28 3.48 0.14 -3.62
N ILE A 29 2.74 -0.69 -2.90
CA ILE A 29 2.78 -0.81 -1.45
C ILE A 29 3.54 -2.09 -1.09
N ILE A 30 4.72 -1.92 -0.49
CA ILE A 30 5.58 -3.03 -0.09
C ILE A 30 5.53 -3.19 1.43
N TYR A 31 5.19 -4.39 1.88
CA TYR A 31 5.13 -4.77 3.28
C TYR A 31 6.05 -5.97 3.52
N HIS A 32 7.02 -5.82 4.44
CA HIS A 32 8.07 -6.83 4.68
C HIS A 32 8.76 -7.38 3.41
N GLY A 33 8.95 -6.51 2.40
CA GLY A 33 9.60 -6.87 1.14
C GLY A 33 8.71 -7.58 0.12
N ALA A 34 7.42 -7.77 0.43
CA ALA A 34 6.43 -8.33 -0.47
C ALA A 34 5.45 -7.26 -0.95
N LEU A 35 4.98 -7.41 -2.20
CA LEU A 35 3.98 -6.53 -2.80
C LEU A 35 2.61 -6.85 -2.21
N LEU A 36 2.03 -5.86 -1.53
CA LEU A 36 0.67 -5.93 -1.03
C LEU A 36 -0.37 -5.52 -2.08
N GLY A 37 -0.01 -4.55 -2.92
CA GLY A 37 -0.83 -4.06 -4.02
C GLY A 37 -0.37 -2.69 -4.50
N GLU A 38 -1.21 -2.05 -5.29
CA GLU A 38 -1.04 -0.67 -5.74
C GLU A 38 -2.17 0.20 -5.22
N ILE A 39 -1.88 1.46 -4.93
CA ILE A 39 -2.92 2.47 -4.70
C ILE A 39 -2.74 3.65 -5.65
N LEU A 40 -3.86 4.31 -5.94
CA LEU A 40 -3.92 5.49 -6.79
C LEU A 40 -4.99 6.44 -6.28
N MET A 41 -4.82 7.72 -6.60
CA MET A 41 -5.91 8.66 -6.44
C MET A 41 -7.00 8.31 -7.46
N GLY A 42 -8.23 8.14 -6.99
CA GLY A 42 -9.40 7.88 -7.81
C GLY A 42 -9.66 9.02 -8.80
N SER A 43 -10.49 8.74 -9.79
CA SER A 43 -10.77 9.68 -10.89
C SER A 43 -11.43 11.00 -10.46
N ASP A 44 -12.03 11.04 -9.27
CA ASP A 44 -12.61 12.23 -8.66
C ASP A 44 -11.58 13.11 -7.92
N GLY A 45 -10.36 12.60 -7.70
CA GLY A 45 -9.30 13.30 -6.98
C GLY A 45 -9.51 13.38 -5.46
N GLU A 46 -10.52 12.71 -4.92
CA GLU A 46 -10.90 12.80 -3.51
C GLU A 46 -10.67 11.50 -2.74
N ILE A 47 -10.84 10.35 -3.40
CA ILE A 47 -10.77 9.03 -2.76
C ILE A 47 -9.57 8.25 -3.28
N TRP A 48 -8.82 7.65 -2.37
CA TRP A 48 -7.77 6.70 -2.75
C TRP A 48 -8.39 5.32 -3.01
N GLU A 49 -7.98 4.70 -4.11
CA GLU A 49 -8.42 3.37 -4.53
C GLU A 49 -7.23 2.41 -4.50
N ALA A 50 -7.51 1.12 -4.31
CA ALA A 50 -6.50 0.07 -4.31
C ALA A 50 -6.77 -1.00 -5.37
N ILE A 51 -5.69 -1.49 -5.96
CA ILE A 51 -5.65 -2.68 -6.79
C ILE A 51 -4.83 -3.71 -6.02
N THR A 52 -5.42 -4.88 -5.80
CA THR A 52 -4.77 -5.94 -5.01
C THR A 52 -3.64 -6.59 -5.81
N ALA A 53 -2.64 -7.14 -5.12
CA ALA A 53 -1.51 -7.79 -5.78
C ALA A 53 -1.90 -8.98 -6.68
N ASP A 54 -3.07 -9.59 -6.46
CA ASP A 54 -3.60 -10.68 -7.29
C ASP A 54 -3.98 -10.23 -8.71
N GLU A 55 -4.28 -8.94 -8.89
CA GLU A 55 -4.68 -8.33 -10.16
C GLU A 55 -3.53 -7.59 -10.86
N LEU A 56 -2.33 -7.63 -10.27
CA LEU A 56 -1.16 -6.86 -10.71
C LEU A 56 -0.04 -7.75 -11.25
N GLU A 57 0.73 -7.22 -12.19
CA GLU A 57 2.04 -7.79 -12.49
C GLU A 57 3.03 -7.42 -11.36
N PRO A 58 3.58 -8.41 -10.62
CA PRO A 58 4.33 -8.13 -9.39
C PRO A 58 5.64 -7.36 -9.60
N GLY A 59 6.08 -7.18 -10.85
CA GLY A 59 7.23 -6.35 -11.19
C GLY A 59 8.54 -6.77 -10.50
N GLY A 60 8.66 -8.04 -10.12
CA GLY A 60 9.84 -8.60 -9.45
C GLY A 60 9.74 -8.72 -7.92
N PHE A 61 8.64 -8.31 -7.29
CA PHE A 61 8.40 -8.56 -5.87
C PHE A 61 7.69 -9.90 -5.64
N PRO A 62 7.96 -10.61 -4.53
CA PRO A 62 7.06 -11.67 -4.10
C PRO A 62 5.70 -11.06 -3.78
N ILE A 63 4.61 -11.68 -4.23
CA ILE A 63 3.25 -11.28 -3.84
C ILE A 63 3.09 -11.58 -2.35
N TYR A 64 2.55 -10.63 -1.59
CA TYR A 64 2.21 -10.85 -0.20
C TYR A 64 1.05 -11.86 -0.13
N ALA A 65 1.36 -13.10 0.21
CA ALA A 65 0.36 -14.12 0.42
C ALA A 65 -0.31 -13.89 1.78
N TYR A 66 -1.53 -13.38 1.74
CA TYR A 66 -2.41 -13.40 2.90
C TYR A 66 -2.74 -14.87 3.23
N ASP A 67 -2.37 -15.31 4.42
CA ASP A 67 -2.68 -16.64 4.92
C ASP A 67 -3.23 -16.52 6.33
N GLU A 68 -4.56 -16.68 6.46
CA GLU A 68 -5.33 -16.65 7.71
C GLU A 68 -4.81 -17.63 8.76
N THR A 69 -4.00 -18.62 8.36
CA THR A 69 -3.45 -19.66 9.24
C THR A 69 -2.00 -19.43 9.65
N SER A 70 -1.32 -18.45 9.04
CA SER A 70 0.14 -18.30 9.14
C SER A 70 0.63 -17.52 10.36
N GLY A 71 -0.25 -16.82 11.08
CA GLY A 71 0.13 -15.96 12.20
C GLY A 71 0.96 -14.73 11.81
N HIS A 72 1.08 -14.44 10.50
CA HIS A 72 1.63 -13.18 10.00
C HIS A 72 0.63 -12.03 10.19
N GLN A 73 1.10 -10.78 10.14
CA GLN A 73 0.23 -9.63 10.33
C GLN A 73 -0.71 -9.51 9.13
N ASP A 74 -1.99 -9.75 9.36
CA ASP A 74 -3.06 -9.63 8.37
C ASP A 74 -3.28 -8.16 7.97
N LEU A 75 -2.41 -7.62 7.11
CA LEU A 75 -2.62 -6.31 6.52
C LEU A 75 -3.32 -6.49 5.19
N LEU A 76 -4.58 -6.08 5.12
CA LEU A 76 -5.38 -6.03 3.89
C LEU A 76 -5.50 -4.57 3.43
N LEU A 77 -5.45 -4.33 2.12
CA LEU A 77 -5.75 -3.01 1.54
C LEU A 77 -7.27 -2.74 1.51
N ASP A 78 -7.88 -2.72 2.69
CA ASP A 78 -9.24 -2.20 2.84
C ASP A 78 -9.26 -0.66 2.76
N GLN A 79 -10.45 -0.07 2.62
CA GLN A 79 -10.57 1.39 2.46
C GLN A 79 -9.93 2.18 3.62
N ASN A 80 -9.98 1.67 4.85
CA ASN A 80 -9.40 2.35 6.00
C ASN A 80 -7.87 2.39 5.90
N VAL A 81 -7.25 1.26 5.54
CA VAL A 81 -5.80 1.16 5.30
C VAL A 81 -5.41 2.06 4.13
N VAL A 82 -6.14 2.00 3.02
CA VAL A 82 -5.89 2.79 1.80
C VAL A 82 -5.95 4.29 2.09
N ASP A 83 -6.97 4.75 2.81
CA ASP A 83 -7.12 6.16 3.21
C ASP A 83 -5.96 6.63 4.09
N GLN A 84 -5.48 5.78 5.03
CA GLN A 84 -4.34 6.11 5.87
C GLN A 84 -3.04 6.21 5.05
N ILE A 85 -2.80 5.28 4.12
CA ILE A 85 -1.64 5.31 3.24
C ILE A 85 -1.69 6.58 2.38
N GLY A 86 -2.81 6.87 1.73
CA GLY A 86 -2.98 8.04 0.88
C GLY A 86 -2.75 9.38 1.61
N LYS A 87 -3.20 9.47 2.87
CA LYS A 87 -2.92 10.62 3.74
C LYS A 87 -1.43 10.78 4.03
N GLU A 88 -0.73 9.69 4.38
CA GLU A 88 0.71 9.76 4.68
C GLU A 88 1.56 10.02 3.43
N ILE A 89 1.16 9.51 2.25
CA ILE A 89 1.80 9.88 0.96
C ILE A 89 1.67 11.38 0.71
N THR A 90 0.45 11.91 0.77
CA THR A 90 0.18 13.35 0.58
C THR A 90 0.96 14.20 1.57
N ARG A 91 1.10 13.75 2.81
CA ARG A 91 1.89 14.43 3.85
C ARG A 91 3.40 14.40 3.57
N THR A 92 3.91 13.28 3.07
CA THR A 92 5.35 13.07 2.84
C THR A 92 5.85 13.81 1.60
N GLN A 93 4.96 14.06 0.63
CA GLN A 93 5.30 14.76 -0.63
C GLN A 93 5.10 16.28 -0.59
N ASN A 94 4.49 16.82 0.46
CA ASN A 94 4.37 18.26 0.71
C ASN A 94 5.50 18.74 1.62
#